data_AF-A0A946ZXL9-F1
#
_entry.id   AF-A0A946ZXL9-F1
#
_cell.length_a   1.000
_cell.length_b   1.000
_cell.length_c   1.000
_cell.angle_alpha   90.00
_cell.angle_beta   90.00
_cell.angle_gamma   90.00
#
_symmetry.space_group_name_H-M   'P 1'
#
loop_
_entity.id
_entity.type
_entity.pdbx_description
1 polymer ?
#
loop_
_entity_poly.entity_id
_entity_poly.type
_entity_poly.pdbx_seq_one_letter_code
_entity_poly.pdbx_strand_id
1 'polypeptide(L)'
;KSVFIALTNEATMGWVDTLNTLVLIFVGVTLILGIFEKWGAIAGIGLLALYYFAHPPFPWLEQQNVEGSYWFVNKNLIEIAALWILAQLPTGHYFGLQYLFKKEPKTIKTPQS
;
A
#
# COMPACT_ATOMS: atom_id res chain seq x y z
N LYS A 1 -9.06 28.03 -15.29
CA LYS A 1 -8.18 27.65 -16.44
C LYS A 1 -6.71 27.44 -16.04
N SER A 2 -6.20 28.00 -14.93
CA SER A 2 -4.78 27.81 -14.54
C SER A 2 -4.42 26.44 -13.94
N VAL A 3 -5.33 25.78 -13.21
CA VAL A 3 -5.07 24.47 -12.60
C VAL A 3 -4.85 23.39 -13.65
N PHE A 4 -5.61 23.42 -14.75
CA PHE A 4 -5.43 22.49 -15.87
C PHE A 4 -4.08 22.67 -16.59
N ILE A 5 -3.59 23.92 -16.71
CA ILE A 5 -2.28 24.21 -17.33
C ILE A 5 -1.13 23.80 -16.39
N ALA A 6 -1.31 23.91 -15.08
CA ALA A 6 -0.34 23.43 -14.10
C ALA A 6 -0.22 21.88 -14.12
N LEU A 7 -1.30 21.16 -14.42
CA LEU A 7 -1.31 19.70 -14.55
C LEU A 7 -0.68 19.18 -15.85
N THR A 8 -0.57 20.01 -16.90
CA THR A 8 0.02 19.63 -18.19
C THR A 8 1.49 20.01 -18.33
N ASN A 9 2.10 20.56 -17.27
CA ASN A 9 3.50 20.98 -17.28
C ASN A 9 4.42 19.76 -17.06
N GLU A 10 5.43 19.55 -17.89
CA GLU A 10 6.37 18.41 -17.77
C GLU A 10 7.02 18.33 -16.38
N ALA A 11 7.23 19.48 -15.73
CA ALA A 11 7.79 19.54 -14.39
C ALA A 11 6.86 18.95 -13.29
N THR A 12 5.53 18.94 -13.50
CA THR A 12 4.59 18.40 -12.51
C THR A 12 4.41 16.89 -12.63
N MET A 13 4.58 16.31 -13.83
CA MET A 13 4.59 14.85 -14.01
C MET A 13 5.71 14.17 -13.20
N GLY A 14 6.96 14.68 -13.27
CA GLY A 14 8.09 14.07 -12.55
C GLY A 14 7.95 14.12 -11.02
N TRP A 15 7.35 15.20 -10.49
CA TRP A 15 7.04 15.32 -9.06
C TRP A 15 5.95 14.34 -8.63
N VAL A 16 4.91 14.17 -9.44
CA VAL A 16 3.80 13.25 -9.15
C VAL A 16 4.29 11.81 -9.14
N ASP A 17 5.11 11.39 -10.11
CA ASP A 17 5.65 10.03 -10.17
C ASP A 17 6.56 9.71 -8.97
N THR A 18 7.37 10.68 -8.55
CA THR A 18 8.25 10.53 -7.38
C THR A 18 7.44 10.41 -6.09
N LEU A 19 6.44 11.29 -5.91
CA LEU A 19 5.54 11.24 -4.75
C LEU A 19 4.78 9.91 -4.71
N ASN A 20 4.31 9.44 -5.86
CA ASN A 20 3.58 8.19 -5.92
C ASN A 20 4.43 6.98 -5.52
N THR A 21 5.67 6.94 -6.03
CA THR A 21 6.65 5.91 -5.66
C THR A 21 6.95 5.97 -4.17
N LEU A 22 7.13 7.16 -3.60
CA LEU A 22 7.37 7.35 -2.17
C LEU A 22 6.17 6.86 -1.32
N VAL A 23 4.94 7.14 -1.74
CA VAL A 23 3.73 6.68 -1.05
C VAL A 23 3.66 5.16 -1.06
N LEU A 24 3.92 4.50 -2.19
CA LEU A 24 3.93 3.03 -2.27
C LEU A 24 5.00 2.39 -1.38
N ILE A 25 6.21 2.96 -1.37
CA ILE A 25 7.29 2.50 -0.48
C ILE A 25 6.87 2.67 0.97
N PHE A 26 6.32 3.82 1.33
CA PHE A 26 5.87 4.09 2.70
C PHE A 26 4.77 3.11 3.13
N VAL A 27 3.78 2.85 2.27
CA VAL A 27 2.74 1.84 2.52
C VAL A 27 3.38 0.46 2.75
N GLY A 28 4.30 0.03 1.89
CA GLY A 28 5.03 -1.23 2.07
C GLY A 28 5.77 -1.32 3.41
N VAL A 29 6.47 -0.24 3.80
CA VAL A 29 7.18 -0.16 5.08
C VAL A 29 6.21 -0.22 6.27
N THR A 30 5.08 0.48 6.21
CA THR A 30 4.06 0.44 7.30
C THR A 30 3.45 -0.96 7.46
N LEU A 31 3.26 -1.69 6.35
CA LEU A 31 2.78 -3.07 6.37
C LEU A 31 3.82 -4.04 6.93
N ILE A 32 5.10 -3.87 6.58
CA ILE A 32 6.21 -4.70 7.11
C ILE A 32 6.41 -4.46 8.60
N LEU A 33 6.37 -3.19 9.04
CA LEU A 33 6.56 -2.83 10.46
C LEU A 33 5.32 -3.15 11.33
N GLY A 34 4.16 -3.38 10.73
CA GLY A 34 2.90 -3.61 11.45
C GLY A 34 2.47 -2.41 12.30
N ILE A 35 2.85 -1.19 11.90
CA ILE A 35 2.49 0.06 12.56
C ILE A 35 1.58 0.82 11.57
N PHE A 36 0.32 1.03 11.95
CA PHE A 36 -0.71 1.64 11.09
C PHE A 36 -1.07 0.85 9.82
N GLU A 37 -0.93 -0.49 9.83
CA GLU A 37 -1.21 -1.36 8.69
C GLU A 37 -2.56 -1.13 8.00
N LYS A 38 -3.63 -0.84 8.76
CA LYS A 38 -4.97 -0.63 8.21
C LYS A 38 -5.03 0.65 7.37
N TRP A 39 -4.42 1.72 7.87
CA TRP A 39 -4.36 3.00 7.15
C TRP A 39 -3.43 2.91 5.95
N GLY A 40 -2.28 2.23 6.09
CA GLY A 40 -1.36 1.95 4.99
C GLY A 40 -2.02 1.12 3.88
N ALA A 41 -2.71 0.04 4.23
CA ALA A 41 -3.40 -0.81 3.27
C ALA A 41 -4.51 -0.06 2.52
N ILE A 42 -5.35 0.72 3.23
CA ILE A 42 -6.40 1.53 2.60
C ILE A 42 -5.79 2.56 1.64
N ALA A 43 -4.71 3.23 2.04
CA ALA A 43 -4.01 4.19 1.19
C ALA A 43 -3.43 3.52 -0.07
N GLY A 44 -2.77 2.36 0.08
CA GLY A 44 -2.22 1.59 -1.05
C GLY A 44 -3.29 1.09 -2.00
N ILE A 45 -4.41 0.56 -1.47
CA ILE A 45 -5.57 0.14 -2.27
C ILE A 45 -6.13 1.32 -3.06
N GLY A 46 -6.33 2.48 -2.42
CA GLY A 46 -6.85 3.67 -3.08
C GLY A 46 -5.95 4.16 -4.20
N LEU A 47 -4.64 4.20 -3.95
CA LEU A 47 -3.64 4.63 -4.92
C LEU A 47 -3.59 3.70 -6.13
N LEU A 48 -3.49 2.39 -5.91
CA LEU A 48 -3.45 1.38 -6.98
C LEU A 48 -4.77 1.32 -7.75
N ALA A 49 -5.91 1.50 -7.08
CA ALA A 49 -7.21 1.57 -7.74
C ALA A 49 -7.27 2.79 -8.66
N LEU A 50 -6.75 3.95 -8.23
CA LEU A 50 -6.66 5.15 -9.07
C LEU A 50 -5.78 4.89 -10.30
N TYR A 51 -4.66 4.17 -10.17
CA TYR A 51 -3.85 3.75 -11.32
C TYR A 51 -4.60 2.84 -12.28
N TYR A 52 -5.33 1.85 -11.75
CA TYR A 52 -6.12 0.94 -12.56
C TYR A 52 -7.23 1.68 -13.33
N PHE A 53 -7.89 2.65 -12.70
CA PHE A 53 -8.92 3.48 -13.35
C PHE A 53 -8.36 4.51 -14.33
N ALA A 54 -7.18 5.07 -14.06
CA ALA A 54 -6.52 6.03 -14.96
C ALA A 54 -5.96 5.35 -16.21
N HIS A 55 -5.47 4.11 -16.08
CA HIS A 55 -4.94 3.31 -17.16
C HIS A 55 -5.60 1.92 -17.18
N PRO A 56 -6.87 1.84 -17.62
CA PRO A 56 -7.55 0.56 -17.77
C PRO A 56 -6.82 -0.29 -18.81
N PRO A 57 -6.43 -1.54 -18.47
CA PRO A 57 -5.71 -2.43 -19.37
C PRO A 57 -6.68 -2.94 -20.44
N PHE A 58 -6.81 -2.18 -21.53
CA PHE A 58 -7.67 -2.53 -22.64
C PHE A 58 -6.90 -3.32 -23.71
N PRO A 59 -7.48 -4.39 -24.28
CA PRO A 59 -6.80 -5.32 -25.19
C PRO A 59 -6.40 -4.72 -26.55
N TRP A 60 -6.87 -3.52 -26.89
CA TRP A 60 -6.55 -2.82 -28.14
C TRP A 60 -5.40 -1.81 -28.02
N LEU A 61 -4.77 -1.68 -26.85
CA LEU A 61 -3.57 -0.87 -26.64
C LEU A 61 -2.36 -1.81 -26.50
N GLU A 62 -1.37 -1.67 -27.40
CA GLU A 62 -0.10 -2.38 -27.24
C GLU A 62 0.62 -1.86 -25.99
N GLN A 63 0.48 -2.59 -24.89
CA GLN A 63 1.37 -2.44 -23.76
C GLN A 63 2.70 -3.13 -24.14
N GLN A 64 3.77 -2.36 -24.29
CA GLN A 64 5.14 -2.91 -24.35
C GLN A 64 5.48 -3.55 -23.00
N ASN A 65 6.03 -4.77 -23.01
CA ASN A 65 6.36 -5.61 -21.84
C ASN A 65 5.16 -6.17 -21.05
N VAL A 66 4.34 -7.00 -21.68
CA VAL A 66 3.23 -7.68 -21.00
C VAL A 66 3.46 -9.19 -21.00
N GLU A 67 3.89 -9.71 -19.87
CA GLU A 67 3.95 -11.16 -19.61
C GLU A 67 2.55 -11.66 -19.23
N GLY A 68 1.68 -11.93 -20.23
CA GLY A 68 0.45 -12.69 -20.03
C GLY A 68 -0.84 -12.11 -20.65
N SER A 69 -1.96 -12.78 -20.38
CA SER A 69 -3.29 -12.46 -20.91
C SER A 69 -4.01 -11.43 -20.03
N TYR A 70 -3.79 -10.14 -20.28
CA TYR A 70 -4.38 -9.02 -19.52
C TYR A 70 -5.80 -8.69 -20.02
N TRP A 71 -6.71 -9.65 -20.01
CA TRP A 71 -8.11 -9.39 -20.41
C TRP A 71 -8.84 -8.48 -19.42
N PHE A 72 -8.48 -8.53 -18.14
CA PHE A 72 -9.08 -7.72 -17.07
C PHE A 72 -8.19 -7.63 -15.83
N VAL A 73 -7.37 -8.65 -15.56
CA VAL A 73 -6.52 -8.76 -14.37
C VAL A 73 -5.10 -8.33 -14.72
N ASN A 74 -4.62 -7.26 -14.08
CA ASN A 74 -3.23 -6.79 -14.18
C ASN A 74 -2.52 -6.92 -12.82
N LYS A 75 -1.21 -6.63 -12.78
CA LYS A 75 -0.42 -6.69 -11.54
C LYS A 75 -0.97 -5.77 -10.44
N ASN A 76 -1.40 -4.56 -10.79
CA ASN A 76 -2.01 -3.62 -9.82
C ASN A 76 -3.28 -4.20 -9.18
N LEU A 77 -4.11 -4.92 -9.94
CA LEU A 77 -5.31 -5.58 -9.41
C LEU A 77 -4.95 -6.71 -8.44
N ILE A 78 -3.90 -7.49 -8.76
CA ILE A 78 -3.38 -8.53 -7.87
C ILE A 78 -2.83 -7.90 -6.58
N GLU A 79 -2.12 -6.77 -6.68
CA GLU A 79 -1.61 -6.03 -5.52
C GLU A 79 -2.74 -5.46 -4.67
N ILE A 80 -3.80 -4.93 -5.27
CA ILE A 80 -5.01 -4.49 -4.55
C ILE A 80 -5.65 -5.66 -3.79
N ALA A 81 -5.79 -6.83 -4.43
CA ALA A 81 -6.34 -8.01 -3.79
C ALA A 81 -5.46 -8.50 -2.62
N ALA A 82 -4.13 -8.47 -2.78
CA ALA A 82 -3.20 -8.81 -1.72
C ALA A 82 -3.28 -7.82 -0.55
N LEU A 83 -3.31 -6.51 -0.82
CA LEU A 83 -3.48 -5.48 0.20
C LEU A 83 -4.83 -5.59 0.92
N TRP A 84 -5.89 -5.96 0.20
CA TRP A 84 -7.21 -6.19 0.78
C TRP A 84 -7.19 -7.35 1.78
N ILE A 85 -6.55 -8.47 1.41
CA ILE A 85 -6.36 -9.62 2.31
C ILE A 85 -5.52 -9.21 3.53
N LEU A 86 -4.42 -8.47 3.31
CA LEU A 86 -3.58 -7.96 4.41
C LEU A 86 -4.33 -6.98 5.32
N ALA A 87 -5.24 -6.17 4.79
CA ALA A 87 -6.08 -5.27 5.59
C ALA A 87 -7.07 -6.02 6.49
N GLN A 88 -7.53 -7.21 6.06
CA GLN A 88 -8.41 -8.07 6.84
C GLN A 88 -7.66 -8.85 7.92
N LEU A 89 -6.38 -9.14 7.71
CA LEU A 89 -5.54 -9.82 8.68
C LEU A 89 -5.07 -8.81 9.76
N PRO A 90 -5.37 -9.03 11.04
CA PRO A 90 -4.89 -8.17 12.13
C PRO A 90 -3.41 -8.47 12.45
N THR A 91 -2.51 -8.22 11.50
CA THR A 91 -1.08 -8.50 11.63
C THR A 91 -0.41 -7.69 12.74
N GLY A 92 -0.88 -6.47 13.01
CA GLY A 92 -0.34 -5.59 14.04
C GLY A 92 -0.63 -6.03 15.46
N HIS A 93 -1.68 -6.83 15.67
CA HIS A 93 -1.98 -7.39 16.99
C HIS A 93 -1.05 -8.56 17.34
N TYR A 94 -0.62 -9.33 16.34
CA TYR A 94 0.21 -10.53 16.54
C TYR A 94 1.71 -10.27 16.33
N PHE A 95 2.09 -9.36 15.44
CA PHE A 95 3.48 -9.11 15.01
C PHE A 95 3.93 -7.64 15.06
N GLY A 96 3.03 -6.70 15.34
CA GLY A 96 3.36 -5.28 15.39
C GLY A 96 4.40 -4.99 16.48
N LEU A 97 5.26 -4.00 16.24
CA LEU A 97 6.30 -3.51 17.17
C LEU A 97 5.77 -3.25 18.60
N GLN A 98 4.46 -3.06 18.75
CA GLN A 98 3.74 -2.99 20.03
C GLN A 98 3.91 -4.23 20.93
N TYR A 99 4.14 -5.42 20.38
CA TYR A 99 4.45 -6.63 21.16
C TYR A 99 5.84 -6.55 21.79
N LEU A 100 6.85 -6.05 21.06
CA LEU A 100 8.21 -5.86 21.57
C LEU A 100 8.29 -4.80 22.69
N PHE A 101 7.38 -3.82 22.68
CA PHE A 101 7.29 -2.81 23.73
C PHE A 101 6.37 -3.18 24.90
N LYS A 102 5.68 -4.32 24.84
CA LYS A 102 4.91 -4.84 25.97
C LYS A 102 5.89 -5.40 26.99
N LYS A 103 6.51 -4.50 27.77
CA LYS A 103 7.18 -4.84 29.03
C LYS A 103 6.22 -5.74 29.80
N GLU A 104 6.68 -6.93 30.17
CA GLU A 104 6.03 -7.69 31.21
C GLU A 104 6.48 -7.15 32.57
N PRO A 105 5.63 -6.44 33.33
CA PRO A 105 5.77 -6.43 34.77
C PRO A 105 4.84 -7.50 35.32
N LYS A 106 5.28 -8.76 35.28
CA LYS A 106 4.82 -9.73 36.28
C LYS A 106 5.99 -10.09 37.17
N THR A 107 6.27 -9.15 38.08
CA THR A 107 6.86 -9.50 39.38
C THR A 107 5.88 -10.43 40.07
N ILE A 108 6.11 -11.74 39.92
CA ILE A 108 5.52 -12.75 40.79
C ILE A 108 6.16 -12.52 42.16
N LYS A 109 5.53 -11.69 42.98
CA LYS A 109 5.84 -11.67 44.41
C LYS A 109 5.19 -12.92 44.99
N THR A 110 6.01 -13.93 45.28
CA THR A 110 5.66 -15.02 46.19
C THR A 110 5.63 -14.45 47.61
N PRO A 111 4.49 -14.43 48.32
CA PRO A 111 4.51 -14.40 49.77
C PRO A 111 4.77 -15.83 50.24
N GLN A 112 5.95 -16.01 50.83
CA GLN A 112 6.27 -17.12 51.72
C GLN A 112 5.24 -17.17 52.85
N SER A 113 4.65 -18.33 53.09
CA SER A 113 4.06 -18.72 54.39
C SER A 113 4.10 -20.24 54.53
#